data_AF-A0A9E1F9T9-F1
#
_entry.id   AF-A0A9E1F9T9-F1
#
_cell.length_a   1.000
_cell.length_b   1.000
_cell.length_c   1.000
_cell.angle_alpha   90.00
_cell.angle_beta   90.00
_cell.angle_gamma   90.00
#
_symmetry.space_group_name_H-M   'P 1'
#
loop_
_entity.id
_entity.type
_entity.pdbx_description
1 polymer ?
#
loop_
_entity_poly.entity_id
_entity_poly.type
_entity_poly.pdbx_seq_one_letter_code
_entity_poly.pdbx_strand_id
1 'polypeptide(L)'
;RQSNILQQFLIEAVLLCLIGGAIGIVLSYAIGYIFNNFLNGFSMIFSNGSIVLALVTSMAIGIIFGYMPAKNASKLNPIDALSRE
;
A
#
# COMPACT_ATOMS: atom_id res chain seq x y z
N ARG A 1 -5.22 -8.10 -24.46
CA ARG A 1 -4.97 -6.63 -24.59
C ARG A 1 -4.06 -6.20 -23.44
N GLN A 2 -2.97 -5.49 -23.71
CA GLN A 2 -1.98 -5.05 -22.69
C GLN A 2 -2.60 -4.23 -21.55
N SER A 3 -3.70 -3.51 -21.82
CA SER A 3 -4.49 -2.79 -20.81
C SER A 3 -5.03 -3.68 -19.68
N ASN A 4 -5.40 -4.93 -19.95
CA ASN A 4 -5.96 -5.81 -18.92
C ASN A 4 -4.92 -6.19 -17.86
N ILE A 5 -3.67 -6.44 -18.30
CA ILE A 5 -2.55 -6.78 -17.42
C ILE A 5 -2.21 -5.56 -16.55
N LEU A 6 -2.20 -4.38 -17.15
CA LEU A 6 -1.95 -3.11 -16.46
C LEU A 6 -3.00 -2.84 -15.37
N GLN A 7 -4.28 -3.05 -15.70
CA GLN A 7 -5.39 -2.92 -14.75
C GLN A 7 -5.31 -3.95 -13.63
N GLN A 8 -4.97 -5.21 -13.93
CA GLN A 8 -4.84 -6.26 -12.91
C GLN A 8 -3.74 -5.94 -11.89
N PHE A 9 -2.54 -5.58 -12.35
CA PHE A 9 -1.44 -5.20 -11.45
C PHE A 9 -1.76 -3.96 -10.62
N LEU A 10 -2.44 -2.97 -11.21
CA LEU A 10 -2.83 -1.77 -10.47
C LEU A 10 -3.88 -2.08 -9.40
N ILE A 11 -4.87 -2.92 -9.73
CA ILE A 11 -5.89 -3.36 -8.77
C ILE A 11 -5.23 -4.14 -7.62
N GLU A 12 -4.30 -5.04 -7.93
CA GLU A 12 -3.57 -5.82 -6.94
C GLU A 12 -2.73 -4.92 -6.01
N ALA A 13 -2.01 -3.95 -6.57
CA ALA A 13 -1.25 -2.97 -5.79
C ALA A 13 -2.16 -2.14 -4.87
N VAL A 14 -3.30 -1.66 -5.37
CA VAL A 14 -4.27 -0.89 -4.57
C VAL A 14 -4.89 -1.77 -3.47
N LEU A 15 -5.26 -3.01 -3.77
CA LEU A 15 -5.78 -3.97 -2.78
C LEU A 15 -4.78 -4.22 -1.66
N LEU A 16 -3.51 -4.47 -2.00
CA LEU A 16 -2.43 -4.67 -1.03
C LEU A 16 -2.22 -3.42 -0.16
N CYS A 17 -2.27 -2.22 -0.73
CA CYS A 17 -2.20 -0.97 0.03
C CYS A 17 -3.38 -0.77 0.98
N LEU A 18 -4.61 -1.10 0.55
CA LEU A 18 -5.79 -1.00 1.41
C LEU A 18 -5.74 -2.00 2.57
N ILE A 19 -5.37 -3.24 2.29
CA ILE A 19 -5.23 -4.28 3.31
C ILE A 19 -4.10 -3.91 4.29
N GLY A 20 -2.94 -3.51 3.77
CA GLY A 20 -1.80 -3.06 4.59
C GLY A 20 -2.14 -1.83 5.44
N GLY A 21 -2.86 -0.85 4.87
CA GLY A 21 -3.33 0.33 5.60
C GLY A 21 -4.31 -0.01 6.71
N ALA A 22 -5.28 -0.89 6.45
CA ALA A 22 -6.22 -1.38 7.47
C ALA A 22 -5.50 -2.10 8.61
N ILE A 23 -4.57 -3.01 8.29
CA ILE A 23 -3.75 -3.71 9.28
C ILE A 23 -2.92 -2.70 10.08
N GLY A 24 -2.27 -1.73 9.42
CA GLY A 24 -1.45 -0.71 10.07
C GLY A 24 -2.22 0.16 11.07
N ILE A 25 -3.47 0.52 10.75
CA ILE A 25 -4.35 1.25 11.67
C ILE A 25 -4.67 0.41 12.91
N VAL A 26 -5.08 -0.84 12.72
CA VAL A 26 -5.38 -1.76 13.83
C VAL A 26 -4.15 -1.95 14.72
N LEU A 27 -2.98 -2.14 14.12
CA LEU A 27 -1.71 -2.32 14.83
C LEU A 27 -1.32 -1.06 15.61
N SER A 28 -1.54 0.13 15.05
CA SER A 28 -1.29 1.41 15.72
C SER A 28 -2.14 1.57 16.98
N TYR A 29 -3.44 1.22 16.92
CA TYR A 29 -4.31 1.23 18.09
C TYR A 29 -3.91 0.17 19.13
N ALA A 30 -3.53 -1.03 18.70
CA ALA A 30 -3.06 -2.08 19.59
C ALA A 30 -1.81 -1.66 20.37
N ILE A 31 -0.82 -1.07 19.69
CA ILE A 31 0.38 -0.52 20.31
C ILE A 31 0.01 0.61 21.29
N GLY A 32 -0.88 1.53 20.88
CA GLY A 32 -1.34 2.60 21.75
C GLY A 32 -2.01 2.11 23.03
N TYR A 33 -2.81 1.03 22.94
CA TYR A 33 -3.45 0.40 24.10
C TYR A 33 -2.42 -0.24 25.04
N ILE A 34 -1.44 -0.96 24.50
CA ILE A 34 -0.37 -1.58 25.31
C ILE A 34 0.47 -0.49 26.00
N PHE A 35 0.82 0.58 25.30
CA PHE A 35 1.58 1.71 25.85
C PHE A 35 0.84 2.39 27.01
N ASN A 36 -0.46 2.63 26.87
CA ASN A 36 -1.26 3.28 27.91
C ASN A 36 -1.38 2.41 29.18
N ASN A 37 -1.42 1.08 29.02
CA ASN A 37 -1.44 0.15 30.17
C ASN A 37 -0.08 0.03 30.88
N PHE A 38 1.04 0.25 30.18
CA PHE A 38 2.39 0.08 30.75
C PHE A 38 3.01 1.38 31.27
N LEU A 39 2.64 2.54 30.72
CA LEU A 39 3.22 3.84 31.04
C LEU A 39 2.18 4.77 31.67
N ASN A 40 2.06 4.68 33.00
CA ASN A 40 1.26 5.61 33.79
C ASN A 40 1.89 7.01 33.78
N GLY A 41 1.47 7.87 32.84
CA GLY A 41 1.88 9.27 32.76
C GLY A 41 2.10 9.81 31.35
N PHE A 42 2.16 8.95 30.32
CA PHE A 42 2.32 9.37 28.94
C PHE A 42 1.09 8.99 28.10
N SER A 43 0.28 9.98 27.73
CA SER A 43 -0.88 9.77 26.87
C SER A 43 -0.47 9.85 25.40
N MET A 44 -0.62 8.74 24.67
CA MET A 44 -0.41 8.72 23.22
C MET A 44 -1.63 9.34 22.54
N ILE A 45 -1.47 10.56 22.02
CA ILE A 45 -2.53 11.28 21.31
C ILE A 45 -2.51 10.90 19.83
N PHE A 46 -3.55 10.20 19.39
CA PHE A 46 -3.76 9.93 17.97
C PHE A 46 -4.54 11.08 17.33
N SER A 47 -3.93 11.73 16.33
CA SER A 47 -4.63 12.74 15.52
C SER A 47 -5.23 12.09 14.28
N ASN A 48 -6.53 12.31 14.05
CA ASN A 48 -7.22 11.87 12.84
C ASN A 48 -6.53 12.38 11.57
N GLY A 49 -5.92 13.58 11.62
CA GLY A 49 -5.16 14.14 10.50
C GLY A 49 -3.93 13.32 10.13
N SER A 50 -3.19 12.83 11.13
CA SER A 50 -2.00 11.98 10.90
C SER A 50 -2.37 10.63 10.30
N ILE A 51 -3.51 10.04 10.73
CA ILE A 51 -4.01 8.77 10.18
C ILE A 51 -4.39 8.92 8.71
N VAL A 52 -5.15 9.98 8.37
CA VAL A 52 -5.54 10.27 6.99
C VAL A 52 -4.30 10.53 6.12
N LEU A 53 -3.34 11.31 6.63
CA LEU A 53 -2.11 11.60 5.89
C LEU A 53 -1.25 10.35 5.65
N ALA A 54 -1.16 9.45 6.64
CA ALA A 54 -0.48 8.18 6.49
C ALA A 54 -1.14 7.27 5.44
N LEU A 55 -2.47 7.19 5.43
CA LEU A 55 -3.21 6.44 4.40
C LEU A 55 -2.99 7.02 3.00
N VAL A 56 -3.12 8.34 2.85
CA VAL A 56 -2.94 9.02 1.56
C VAL A 56 -1.53 8.83 1.02
N THR A 57 -0.51 8.99 1.87
CA THR A 57 0.89 8.80 1.45
C THR A 57 1.18 7.34 1.09
N SER A 58 0.70 6.37 1.87
CA SER A 58 0.82 4.94 1.54
C SER A 58 0.16 4.59 0.20
N MET A 59 -1.05 5.10 -0.05
CA MET A 59 -1.77 4.88 -1.30
C MET A 59 -1.10 5.55 -2.50
N ALA A 60 -0.58 6.78 -2.33
CA ALA A 60 0.16 7.48 -3.37
C ALA A 60 1.43 6.70 -3.78
N ILE A 61 2.20 6.23 -2.81
CA ILE A 61 3.39 5.39 -3.04
C ILE A 61 2.99 4.11 -3.76
N GLY A 62 1.95 3.41 -3.30
CA GLY A 62 1.44 2.18 -3.92
C GLY A 62 1.01 2.35 -5.37
N ILE A 63 0.32 3.46 -5.69
CA ILE A 63 -0.09 3.77 -7.06
C ILE A 63 1.12 4.08 -7.93
N ILE A 64 2.07 4.89 -7.45
CA ILE A 64 3.27 5.25 -8.21
C ILE A 64 4.09 4.00 -8.54
N PHE A 65 4.39 3.19 -7.51
CA PHE A 65 5.18 1.96 -7.66
C PHE A 65 4.40 0.80 -8.28
N GLY A 66 3.07 0.81 -8.31
CA GLY A 66 2.27 -0.18 -9.04
C GLY A 66 2.10 0.17 -10.52
N TYR A 67 1.88 1.45 -10.83
CA TYR A 67 1.64 1.93 -12.19
C TYR A 67 2.92 1.90 -13.05
N MET A 68 4.05 2.34 -12.49
CA MET A 68 5.32 2.44 -13.22
C MET A 68 5.83 1.10 -13.78
N PRO A 69 5.91 0.00 -12.99
CA PRO A 69 6.29 -1.31 -13.51
C PRO A 69 5.21 -1.93 -14.38
N ALA A 70 3.93 -1.75 -14.08
CA ALA A 70 2.84 -2.26 -14.92
C ALA A 70 2.89 -1.66 -16.33
N LYS A 71 3.20 -0.35 -16.44
CA LYS A 71 3.43 0.32 -17.72
C LYS A 71 4.64 -0.25 -18.47
N ASN A 72 5.73 -0.56 -17.78
CA ASN A 72 6.90 -1.19 -18.39
C ASN A 72 6.61 -2.62 -18.87
N ALA A 73 5.92 -3.44 -18.07
CA ALA A 73 5.52 -4.80 -18.44
C ALA A 73 4.56 -4.81 -19.64
N SER A 74 3.65 -3.84 -19.71
CA SER A 74 2.73 -3.70 -20.83
C SER A 74 3.41 -3.33 -22.15
N LYS A 75 4.65 -2.84 -22.13
CA LYS A 75 5.40 -2.47 -23.35
C LYS A 75 6.37 -3.55 -23.84
N LEU A 76 6.54 -4.65 -23.11
CA LEU A 76 7.39 -5.74 -23.59
C LEU A 76 6.76 -6.39 -24.83
N ASN A 77 7.59 -6.61 -25.86
CA ASN A 77 7.18 -7.38 -27.02
C ASN A 77 6.88 -8.82 -26.57
N PRO A 78 5.71 -9.38 -26.91
CA PRO A 78 5.32 -10.72 -26.49
C PRO A 78 6.28 -11.82 -27.00
N ILE A 79 7.01 -11.55 -28.08
CA ILE A 79 8.03 -12.44 -28.64
C ILE A 79 9.27 -12.52 -27.71
N ASP A 80 9.70 -11.39 -27.12
CA ASP A 80 10.82 -11.35 -26.15
C ASP A 80 10.45 -11.92 -24.78
N ALA A 81 9.15 -11.89 -24.44
CA ALA A 81 8.63 -12.51 -23.22
C ALA A 81 8.56 -14.04 -23.32
N LEU A 82 8.31 -14.59 -24.52
CA LEU A 82 8.33 -16.04 -24.78
C LEU A 82 9.74 -16.59 -25.03
N SER A 83 10.66 -15.80 -25.59
CA SER A 83 12.04 -16.24 -25.88
C SER A 83 12.97 -16.17 -24.66
N ARG A 84 12.47 -15.69 -23.51
CA ARG A 84 13.18 -15.62 -22.23
C ARG A 84 12.96 -16.85 -21.33
N GLU A 85 12.43 -17.95 -21.87
CA GLU A 85 12.63 -19.28 -21.27
C GLU A 85 14.05 -19.79 -21.49
#